data_AF-R5TWQ1-F1
#
_entry.id   AF-R5TWQ1-F1
#
_cell.length_a   1.000
_cell.length_b   1.000
_cell.length_c   1.000
_cell.angle_alpha   90.00
_cell.angle_beta   90.00
_cell.angle_gamma   90.00
#
_symmetry.space_group_name_H-M   'P 1'
#
loop_
_entity.id
_entity.type
_entity.pdbx_description
1 polymer ?
#
loop_
_entity_poly.entity_id
_entity_poly.type
_entity_poly.pdbx_seq_one_letter_code
_entity_poly.pdbx_strand_id
1 'polypeptide(L)'
;MVYGMQHIMRMSMTIFFCILLGILTDNLFNTVIYMCFFITLRKQCGGYHATKRIVCFFLFIFFLLITIIGNTLFLKQHKLMVVIAASWICFKLSQSVPCGTIQNPIPNKIKKNMQIKLKNYCQRGQILLLLGVGIDITWTYFASCGIIICGVLYGAGKWKIDEKVYNK
;
A
#
# COMPACT_ATOMS: atom_id res chain seq x y z
N MET A 1 -5.54 0.46 -26.85
CA MET A 1 -6.02 1.74 -26.26
C MET A 1 -7.17 1.54 -25.26
N VAL A 2 -8.20 0.74 -25.58
CA VAL A 2 -9.37 0.48 -24.70
C VAL A 2 -8.98 -0.04 -23.29
N TYR A 3 -7.99 -0.93 -23.19
CA TYR A 3 -7.57 -1.52 -21.90
C TYR A 3 -6.89 -0.52 -20.95
N GLY A 4 -6.17 0.45 -21.50
CA GLY A 4 -5.50 1.52 -20.76
C GLY A 4 -6.48 2.57 -20.24
N MET A 5 -7.45 2.98 -21.06
CA MET A 5 -8.50 3.92 -20.62
C MET A 5 -9.37 3.32 -19.51
N GLN A 6 -9.75 2.05 -19.62
CA GLN A 6 -10.46 1.34 -18.54
C GLN A 6 -9.63 1.19 -17.26
N HIS A 7 -8.30 1.26 -17.35
CA HIS A 7 -7.43 1.26 -16.16
C HIS A 7 -7.46 2.62 -15.47
N ILE A 8 -7.27 3.70 -16.23
CA ILE A 8 -7.24 5.07 -15.72
C ILE A 8 -8.59 5.42 -15.09
N MET A 9 -9.69 5.14 -15.78
CA MET A 9 -11.05 5.44 -15.30
C MET A 9 -11.39 4.74 -13.98
N ARG A 10 -10.92 3.50 -13.79
CA ARG A 10 -11.17 2.77 -12.53
C ARG A 10 -10.27 3.24 -11.40
N MET A 11 -9.03 3.64 -11.70
CA MET A 11 -8.12 4.22 -10.71
C MET A 11 -8.63 5.58 -10.24
N SER A 12 -9.15 6.42 -11.14
CA SER A 12 -9.78 7.70 -10.78
C SER A 12 -11.04 7.49 -9.96
N MET A 13 -11.88 6.48 -10.28
CA MET A 13 -13.01 6.10 -9.43
C MET A 13 -12.56 5.71 -8.01
N THR A 14 -11.53 4.87 -7.86
CA THR A 14 -11.02 4.50 -6.52
C THR A 14 -10.59 5.73 -5.73
N ILE A 15 -9.83 6.64 -6.34
CA ILE A 15 -9.36 7.88 -5.69
C ILE A 15 -10.56 8.75 -5.29
N PHE A 16 -11.52 8.92 -6.19
CA PHE A 16 -12.74 9.69 -5.92
C PHE A 16 -13.51 9.15 -4.71
N PHE A 17 -13.75 7.84 -4.65
CA PHE A 17 -14.46 7.23 -3.51
C PHE A 17 -13.67 7.33 -2.20
N CYS A 18 -12.34 7.27 -2.25
CA CYS A 18 -11.52 7.45 -1.04
C CYS A 18 -11.57 8.89 -0.53
N ILE A 19 -11.54 9.88 -1.43
CA ILE A 19 -11.71 11.29 -1.06
C ILE A 19 -13.10 11.51 -0.47
N LEU A 20 -14.14 10.98 -1.12
CA LEU A 20 -15.52 11.08 -0.64
C LEU A 20 -15.67 10.48 0.77
N LEU A 21 -15.11 9.29 1.01
CA LEU A 21 -15.08 8.67 2.34
C LEU A 21 -14.30 9.51 3.36
N GLY A 22 -13.14 10.06 2.98
CA GLY A 22 -12.36 10.94 3.84
C GLY A 22 -13.14 12.20 4.26
N ILE A 23 -13.92 12.78 3.35
CA ILE A 23 -14.82 13.91 3.65
C ILE A 23 -15.96 13.48 4.58
N LEU A 24 -16.67 12.40 4.24
CA LEU A 24 -17.83 11.92 5.03
C LEU A 24 -17.47 11.49 6.45
N THR A 25 -16.20 11.17 6.70
CA THR A 25 -15.70 10.70 8.00
C THR A 25 -14.85 11.74 8.72
N ASP A 26 -14.77 12.98 8.23
CA ASP A 26 -13.91 14.05 8.76
C ASP A 26 -12.43 13.66 8.90
N ASN A 27 -11.96 12.73 8.08
CA ASN A 27 -10.59 12.21 8.08
C ASN A 27 -9.89 12.42 6.72
N LEU A 28 -10.24 13.49 6.00
CA LEU A 28 -9.74 13.75 4.64
C LEU A 28 -8.21 13.80 4.60
N PHE A 29 -7.58 14.57 5.48
CA PHE A 29 -6.12 14.69 5.54
C PHE A 29 -5.45 13.33 5.75
N ASN A 30 -5.91 12.58 6.76
CA ASN A 30 -5.39 11.26 7.09
C ASN A 30 -5.58 10.25 5.94
N THR A 31 -6.71 10.33 5.25
CA THR A 31 -7.02 9.49 4.08
C THR A 31 -6.10 9.80 2.91
N VAL A 32 -5.76 11.07 2.68
CA VAL A 32 -4.77 11.46 1.67
C VAL A 32 -3.39 10.91 2.02
N ILE A 33 -2.96 10.99 3.29
CA ILE A 33 -1.69 10.39 3.74
C ILE A 33 -1.67 8.87 3.49
N TYR A 34 -2.73 8.16 3.88
CA TYR A 34 -2.88 6.73 3.61
C TYR A 34 -2.73 6.41 2.11
N MET A 35 -3.43 7.16 1.25
CA MET A 35 -3.38 6.97 -0.20
C MET A 35 -1.97 7.23 -0.75
N CYS A 36 -1.31 8.31 -0.33
CA CYS A 36 0.04 8.66 -0.77
C CYS A 36 1.04 7.55 -0.48
N PHE A 37 1.03 7.00 0.74
CA PHE A 37 1.90 5.89 1.12
C PHE A 37 1.57 4.62 0.36
N PHE A 38 0.29 4.22 0.35
CA PHE A 38 -0.13 2.99 -0.30
C PHE A 38 0.15 3.00 -1.80
N ILE A 39 -0.31 4.02 -2.53
CA ILE A 39 -0.20 4.08 -4.00
C ILE A 39 1.28 4.13 -4.41
N THR A 40 2.10 4.91 -3.69
CA THR A 40 3.51 5.05 -4.04
C THR A 40 4.29 3.76 -3.77
N LEU A 41 4.09 3.12 -2.61
CA LEU A 41 4.70 1.82 -2.32
C LEU A 41 4.27 0.78 -3.33
N ARG A 42 2.97 0.69 -3.58
CA ARG A 42 2.39 -0.27 -4.51
C ARG A 42 2.97 -0.16 -5.91
N LYS A 43 3.24 1.06 -6.37
CA LYS A 43 3.88 1.33 -7.66
C LYS A 43 5.31 0.79 -7.73
N GLN A 44 6.06 0.80 -6.62
CA GLN A 44 7.45 0.35 -6.60
C GLN A 44 7.61 -1.15 -6.32
N CYS A 45 6.84 -1.73 -5.39
CA CYS A 45 6.96 -3.13 -5.01
C CYS A 45 6.06 -4.09 -5.82
N GLY A 46 4.96 -3.58 -6.39
CA GLY A 46 3.94 -4.41 -7.05
C GLY A 46 3.13 -5.22 -6.04
N GLY A 47 2.77 -6.46 -6.41
CA GLY A 47 2.08 -7.41 -5.53
C GLY A 47 0.79 -7.98 -6.10
N TYR A 48 -0.06 -8.53 -5.24
CA TYR A 48 -1.27 -9.26 -5.63
C TYR A 48 -2.29 -8.38 -6.33
N HIS A 49 -2.58 -8.67 -7.59
CA HIS A 49 -3.72 -8.11 -8.29
C HIS A 49 -4.80 -9.19 -8.40
N ALA A 50 -5.99 -8.89 -7.91
CA ALA A 50 -7.13 -9.78 -8.08
C ALA A 50 -7.44 -9.94 -9.57
N THR A 51 -7.92 -11.14 -9.95
CA THR A 51 -8.26 -11.48 -11.35
C THR A 51 -9.23 -10.47 -11.96
N LYS A 52 -10.15 -9.94 -11.14
CA LYS A 52 -11.07 -8.86 -11.51
C LYS A 52 -10.65 -7.56 -10.82
N ARG A 53 -10.39 -6.49 -11.58
CA ARG A 53 -10.02 -5.17 -11.03
C ARG A 53 -11.06 -4.57 -10.08
N ILE A 54 -12.34 -4.90 -10.24
CA ILE A 54 -13.41 -4.46 -9.33
C ILE A 54 -13.19 -4.95 -7.90
N VAL A 55 -12.60 -6.15 -7.74
CA VAL A 55 -12.29 -6.71 -6.42
C VAL A 55 -11.19 -5.89 -5.74
N CYS A 56 -10.19 -5.41 -6.50
CA CYS A 56 -9.17 -4.51 -5.95
C CYS A 56 -9.76 -3.18 -5.47
N PHE A 57 -10.77 -2.65 -6.17
CA PHE A 57 -11.48 -1.44 -5.74
C PHE A 57 -12.18 -1.67 -4.39
N PHE A 58 -13.00 -2.73 -4.28
CA PHE A 58 -13.69 -3.04 -3.03
C PHE A 58 -12.74 -3.36 -1.88
N LEU A 59 -11.64 -4.09 -2.14
CA LEU A 59 -10.61 -4.35 -1.13
C LEU A 59 -9.98 -3.05 -0.63
N PHE A 60 -9.66 -2.11 -1.53
CA PHE A 60 -9.05 -0.85 -1.14
C PHE A 60 -9.97 -0.01 -0.26
N ILE A 61 -11.26 0.09 -0.63
CA ILE A 61 -12.28 0.78 0.16
C ILE A 61 -12.49 0.09 1.51
N PHE A 62 -12.58 -1.24 1.53
CA PHE A 62 -12.74 -2.04 2.74
C PHE A 62 -11.59 -1.81 3.73
N PHE A 63 -10.34 -1.84 3.26
CA PHE A 63 -9.18 -1.58 4.12
C PHE A 63 -9.11 -0.13 4.62
N LEU A 64 -9.53 0.84 3.81
CA LEU A 64 -9.63 2.23 4.25
C LEU A 64 -10.68 2.38 5.36
N LEU A 65 -11.85 1.74 5.22
CA LEU A 65 -12.88 1.74 6.26
C LEU A 65 -12.37 1.13 7.57
N ILE A 66 -11.67 -0.01 7.51
CA ILE A 66 -11.04 -0.62 8.70
C ILE A 66 -10.06 0.36 9.35
N THR A 67 -9.28 1.10 8.55
CA THR A 67 -8.33 2.10 9.07
C THR A 67 -9.07 3.24 9.76
N ILE A 68 -10.15 3.76 9.18
CA ILE A 68 -10.94 4.84 9.77
C ILE A 68 -11.61 4.38 11.08
N ILE A 69 -12.23 3.20 11.10
CA ILE A 69 -12.83 2.62 12.30
C ILE A 69 -11.76 2.34 13.36
N GLY A 70 -10.61 1.79 12.96
CA GLY A 70 -9.49 1.57 13.87
C GLY A 70 -8.96 2.87 14.48
N ASN A 71 -9.00 3.99 13.75
CA ASN A 71 -8.60 5.28 14.28
C ASN A 71 -9.47 5.75 15.45
N THR A 72 -10.78 5.47 15.42
CA THR A 72 -11.72 5.86 16.48
C THR A 72 -11.70 4.90 17.66
N LEU A 73 -11.51 3.59 17.42
CA LEU A 73 -11.51 2.56 18.46
C LEU A 73 -10.16 2.41 19.17
N PHE A 74 -9.04 2.60 18.48
CA PHE A 74 -7.72 2.30 19.04
C PHE A 74 -7.19 3.43 19.90
N LEU A 75 -6.78 3.06 21.12
CA LEU A 75 -5.97 3.91 21.99
C LEU A 75 -4.57 4.16 21.38
N LYS A 76 -3.89 5.20 21.90
CA LYS A 76 -2.55 5.62 21.47
C LYS A 76 -1.53 4.46 21.46
N GLN A 77 -1.57 3.58 22.46
CA GLN A 77 -0.67 2.42 22.56
C GLN A 77 -0.90 1.41 21.43
N HIS A 78 -2.16 1.13 21.06
CA HIS A 78 -2.49 0.27 19.94
C HIS A 78 -2.03 0.88 18.61
N LYS A 79 -2.22 2.19 18.43
CA LYS A 79 -1.70 2.90 17.25
C LYS A 79 -0.18 2.79 17.15
N LEU A 80 0.54 2.90 18.27
CA LEU A 80 2.00 2.74 18.31
C LEU A 80 2.44 1.33 17.89
N MET A 81 1.75 0.27 18.34
CA MET A 81 2.04 -1.10 17.90
C MET A 81 1.90 -1.26 16.38
N VAL A 82 0.89 -0.62 15.78
CA VAL A 82 0.68 -0.61 14.32
C VAL A 82 1.85 0.09 13.61
N VAL A 83 2.36 1.20 14.16
CA VAL A 83 3.54 1.90 13.60
C VAL A 83 4.80 1.01 13.65
N ILE A 84 5.01 0.30 14.75
CA ILE A 84 6.14 -0.63 14.89
C ILE A 84 6.03 -1.77 13.87
N ALA A 85 4.85 -2.36 13.71
CA ALA A 85 4.60 -3.40 12.72
C ALA A 85 4.82 -2.90 11.28
N ALA A 86 4.34 -1.69 10.96
CA ALA A 86 4.57 -1.06 9.66
C ALA A 86 6.06 -0.81 9.40
N SER A 87 6.81 -0.40 10.42
CA SER A 87 8.26 -0.14 10.32
C SER A 87 9.04 -1.42 9.99
N TRP A 88 8.67 -2.54 10.61
CA TRP A 88 9.23 -3.86 10.30
C TRP A 88 8.91 -4.32 8.87
N ILE A 89 7.66 -4.16 8.45
CA ILE A 89 7.24 -4.49 7.08
C ILE A 89 7.98 -3.61 6.06
N CYS A 90 8.12 -2.31 6.33
CA CYS A 90 8.84 -1.38 5.47
C CYS A 90 10.31 -1.79 5.31
N PHE A 91 10.95 -2.23 6.41
CA PHE A 91 12.31 -2.77 6.38
C PHE A 91 12.41 -4.02 5.49
N LYS A 92 11.50 -5.00 5.66
CA LYS A 92 11.48 -6.22 4.82
C LYS A 92 11.21 -5.90 3.35
N LEU A 93 10.34 -4.94 3.06
CA LEU A 93 10.10 -4.47 1.69
C LEU A 93 11.32 -3.78 1.06
N SER A 94 12.14 -3.08 1.86
CA SER A 94 13.34 -2.40 1.34
C SER A 94 14.41 -3.37 0.79
N GLN A 95 14.40 -4.62 1.28
CA GLN A 95 15.30 -5.69 0.84
C GLN A 95 14.65 -6.59 -0.23
N SER A 96 13.38 -6.33 -0.53
CA SER A 96 12.57 -7.20 -1.39
C SER A 96 12.75 -6.87 -2.88
N VAL A 97 12.48 -7.87 -3.71
CA VAL A 97 12.52 -7.75 -5.15
C VAL A 97 11.10 -7.47 -5.68
N PRO A 98 10.87 -6.37 -6.41
CA PRO A 98 9.56 -6.02 -6.95
C PRO A 98 8.92 -7.20 -7.70
N CYS A 99 7.65 -7.44 -7.40
CA CYS A 99 6.87 -8.51 -8.00
C CYS A 99 6.15 -7.97 -9.25
N GLY A 100 6.47 -8.57 -10.40
CA GLY A 100 5.70 -8.39 -11.63
C GLY A 100 4.47 -9.28 -11.67
N THR A 101 3.88 -9.45 -12.84
CA THR A 101 2.90 -10.51 -13.06
C THR A 101 3.49 -11.55 -14.00
N ILE A 102 2.97 -12.78 -13.99
CA ILE A 102 3.45 -13.84 -14.91
C ILE A 102 3.20 -13.45 -16.37
N GLN A 103 2.11 -12.73 -16.63
CA GLN A 103 1.74 -12.26 -17.97
C GLN A 103 2.54 -11.03 -18.41
N ASN A 104 3.03 -10.21 -17.46
CA ASN A 104 3.90 -9.07 -17.71
C ASN A 104 5.07 -9.11 -16.73
N PRO A 105 6.09 -9.96 -16.99
CA PRO A 105 7.29 -10.01 -16.18
C PRO A 105 8.07 -8.71 -16.33
N ILE A 106 8.66 -8.25 -15.23
CA ILE A 106 9.44 -7.01 -15.22
C ILE A 106 10.85 -7.32 -15.76
N PRO A 107 11.31 -6.62 -16.81
CA PRO A 107 12.69 -6.78 -17.32
C PRO A 107 13.73 -6.49 -16.24
N ASN A 108 14.82 -7.27 -16.18
CA ASN A 108 15.83 -7.21 -15.11
C ASN A 108 16.42 -5.80 -14.89
N LYS A 109 16.65 -5.03 -15.95
CA LYS A 109 17.15 -3.64 -15.87
C LYS A 109 16.16 -2.70 -15.17
N ILE A 110 14.86 -2.83 -15.48
CA ILE A 110 13.78 -2.04 -14.86
C ILE A 110 13.57 -2.50 -13.41
N LYS A 111 13.72 -3.81 -13.15
CA LYS A 111 13.60 -4.42 -11.83
C LYS A 111 14.62 -3.86 -10.83
N LYS A 112 15.89 -3.74 -11.23
CA LYS A 112 16.95 -3.12 -10.41
C LYS A 112 16.64 -1.66 -10.07
N ASN A 113 16.17 -0.87 -11.04
CA ASN A 113 15.79 0.52 -10.81
C ASN A 113 14.61 0.64 -9.83
N MET A 114 13.62 -0.24 -9.93
CA MET A 114 12.50 -0.26 -8.99
C MET A 114 12.91 -0.73 -7.60
N GLN A 115 13.86 -1.66 -7.46
CA GLN A 115 14.44 -2.03 -6.16
C GLN A 115 15.10 -0.85 -5.46
N ILE A 116 15.94 -0.08 -6.20
CA ILE A 116 16.62 1.09 -5.64
C ILE A 116 15.59 2.15 -5.22
N LYS A 117 14.59 2.42 -6.06
CA LYS A 117 13.50 3.35 -5.72
C LYS A 117 12.68 2.89 -4.53
N LEU A 118 12.36 1.60 -4.44
CA LEU A 118 11.65 1.00 -3.30
C LEU A 118 12.47 1.14 -2.02
N LYS A 119 13.76 0.80 -2.05
CA LYS A 119 14.66 0.94 -0.89
C LYS A 119 14.71 2.38 -0.40
N ASN A 120 14.94 3.34 -1.31
CA ASN A 120 14.98 4.76 -0.97
C ASN A 120 13.64 5.27 -0.43
N TYR A 121 12.52 4.81 -1.00
CA TYR A 121 11.19 5.17 -0.53
C TYR A 121 10.92 4.60 0.86
N CYS A 122 11.24 3.32 1.11
CA CYS A 122 11.09 2.70 2.43
C CYS A 122 11.96 3.40 3.48
N GLN A 123 13.21 3.74 3.18
CA GLN A 123 14.09 4.46 4.09
C GLN A 123 13.55 5.85 4.44
N ARG A 124 13.09 6.62 3.44
CA ARG A 124 12.43 7.92 3.67
C ARG A 124 11.13 7.76 4.46
N GLY A 125 10.36 6.72 4.16
CA GLY A 125 9.13 6.39 4.87
C GLY A 125 9.38 6.07 6.35
N GLN A 126 10.43 5.30 6.66
CA GLN A 126 10.83 5.01 8.05
C GLN A 126 11.20 6.27 8.83
N ILE A 127 11.98 7.18 8.21
CA ILE A 127 12.30 8.48 8.83
C ILE A 127 11.02 9.29 9.08
N LEU A 128 10.10 9.32 8.11
CA LEU A 128 8.84 10.06 8.24
C LEU A 128 7.95 9.47 9.34
N LEU A 129 7.87 8.14 9.46
CA LEU A 129 7.12 7.47 10.53
C LEU A 129 7.68 7.82 11.91
N LEU A 130 9.01 7.79 12.08
CA LEU A 130 9.67 8.12 13.35
C LEU A 130 9.40 9.57 13.77
N LEU A 131 9.55 10.52 12.84
CA LEU A 131 9.22 11.92 13.08
C LEU A 131 7.73 12.09 13.39
N GLY A 132 6.86 11.34 12.71
CA GLY A 132 5.42 11.44 12.87
C GLY A 132 4.89 11.00 14.22
N VAL A 133 5.49 9.97 14.83
CA VAL A 133 5.13 9.54 16.19
C VAL A 133 5.28 10.69 17.20
N GLY A 134 6.25 11.58 17.00
CA GLY A 134 6.49 12.74 17.86
C GLY A 134 5.54 13.93 17.62
N ILE A 135 4.95 14.03 16.43
CA ILE A 135 4.07 15.15 16.06
C ILE A 135 2.60 14.79 16.29
N ASP A 136 2.11 13.77 15.59
CA ASP A 136 0.75 13.29 15.72
C ASP A 136 0.66 11.82 15.27
N ILE A 137 0.22 10.99 16.20
CA ILE A 137 0.13 9.55 16.02
C ILE A 137 -0.99 9.16 15.04
N THR A 138 -1.95 10.04 14.78
CA THR A 138 -3.12 9.79 13.94
C THR A 138 -2.72 9.67 12.47
N TRP A 139 -2.09 10.70 11.89
CA TRP A 139 -1.64 10.60 10.50
C TRP A 139 -0.56 9.51 10.34
N THR A 140 0.28 9.32 11.36
CA THR A 140 1.31 8.27 11.39
C THR A 140 0.70 6.87 11.38
N TYR A 141 -0.42 6.68 12.09
CA TYR A 141 -1.21 5.45 12.06
C TYR A 141 -1.80 5.20 10.66
N PHE A 142 -2.39 6.21 10.01
CA PHE A 142 -2.91 6.06 8.65
C PHE A 142 -1.82 5.72 7.63
N ALA A 143 -0.65 6.38 7.72
CA ALA A 143 0.51 6.03 6.90
C ALA A 143 0.94 4.56 7.12
N SER A 144 0.96 4.13 8.39
CA SER A 144 1.33 2.78 8.80
C SER A 144 0.38 1.72 8.26
N CYS A 145 -0.93 1.94 8.34
CA CYS A 145 -1.93 1.04 7.74
C CYS A 145 -1.71 0.88 6.23
N GLY A 146 -1.48 1.99 5.51
CA GLY A 146 -1.18 1.94 4.07
C GLY A 146 0.05 1.08 3.74
N ILE A 147 1.11 1.18 4.56
CA ILE A 147 2.33 0.36 4.43
C ILE A 147 2.03 -1.12 4.69
N ILE A 148 1.32 -1.43 5.77
CA ILE A 148 0.99 -2.81 6.18
C ILE A 148 0.20 -3.51 5.08
N ILE A 149 -0.86 -2.89 4.58
CA ILE A 149 -1.72 -3.48 3.54
C ILE A 149 -0.92 -3.67 2.25
N CYS A 150 -0.07 -2.72 1.88
CA CYS A 150 0.87 -2.90 0.77
C CYS A 150 1.78 -4.11 0.96
N GLY A 151 2.35 -4.29 2.16
CA GLY A 151 3.20 -5.43 2.51
C GLY A 151 2.47 -6.77 2.41
N VAL A 152 1.25 -6.85 2.95
CA VAL A 152 0.40 -8.06 2.88
C VAL A 152 0.09 -8.41 1.42
N LEU A 153 -0.33 -7.43 0.62
CA LEU A 153 -0.62 -7.64 -0.79
C LEU A 153 0.63 -7.99 -1.59
N TYR A 154 1.79 -7.43 -1.25
CA TYR A 154 3.07 -7.82 -1.84
C TYR A 154 3.38 -9.29 -1.56
N GLY A 155 3.30 -9.71 -0.29
CA GLY A 155 3.52 -11.10 0.12
C GLY A 155 2.58 -12.09 -0.59
N ALA A 156 1.28 -11.80 -0.63
CA ALA A 156 0.29 -12.60 -1.35
C ALA A 156 0.56 -12.67 -2.86
N GLY A 157 1.07 -11.58 -3.44
CA GLY A 157 1.43 -11.52 -4.85
C GLY A 157 2.64 -12.40 -5.15
N LYS A 158 3.66 -12.34 -4.29
CA LYS A 158 4.87 -13.15 -4.40
C LYS A 158 4.55 -14.65 -4.27
N TRP A 159 3.79 -15.04 -3.25
CA TRP A 159 3.35 -16.43 -3.06
C TRP A 159 2.70 -17.01 -4.32
N LYS A 160 1.75 -16.27 -4.92
CA LYS A 160 1.02 -16.72 -6.11
C LYS A 160 1.90 -16.84 -7.36
N ILE A 161 3.00 -16.08 -7.44
CA ILE A 161 3.98 -16.22 -8.52
C ILE A 161 4.79 -17.49 -8.29
N ASP A 162 5.31 -17.68 -7.08
CA ASP A 162 6.13 -18.83 -6.70
C ASP A 162 5.35 -20.14 -6.92
N GLU A 163 4.11 -20.23 -6.44
CA GLU A 163 3.22 -21.40 -6.65
C GLU A 163 3.07 -21.79 -8.13
N LYS A 164 2.95 -20.81 -9.03
CA LYS A 164 2.80 -21.07 -10.47
C LYS A 164 4.10 -21.40 -11.18
N VAL A 165 5.25 -21.09 -10.60
CA VAL A 165 6.56 -21.47 -11.11
C VAL A 165 6.89 -22.90 -10.70
N TYR A 166 6.56 -23.30 -9.46
CA TYR A 166 6.86 -24.64 -8.94
C TYR A 166 5.85 -25.72 -9.37
N ASN A 167 4.60 -25.35 -9.68
CA ASN A 167 3.58 -26.29 -10.18
C ASN A 167 3.53 -26.38 -11.73
N LYS A 168 4.62 -26.00 -12.41
CA LYS A 168 4.82 -26.14 -13.86
C LYS A 168 6.01 -27.04 -14.13
#